data_AF-A0A967VZ40-F1
#
_entry.id   AF-A0A967VZ40-F1
#
_cell.length_a   1.000
_cell.length_b   1.000
_cell.length_c   1.000
_cell.angle_alpha   90.00
_cell.angle_beta   90.00
_cell.angle_gamma   90.00
#
_symmetry.space_group_name_H-M   'P 1'
#
loop_
_entity.id
_entity.type
_entity.pdbx_description
1 polymer ?
#
loop_
_entity_poly.entity_id
_entity_poly.type
_entity_poly.pdbx_seq_one_letter_code
_entity_poly.pdbx_strand_id
1 'polypeptide(L)' 'GALMLDEIGEEKASQAIISSIQDVLEDGVVKTIDLGGVNTCSDMGDAVASKLK' A
#
# COMPACT_ATOMS: atom_id res chain seq x y z
N GLY A 1 -1.11 7.83 -4.91
CA GLY A 1 -1.96 7.39 -6.03
C GLY A 1 -3.43 7.46 -5.70
N ALA A 2 -3.86 6.78 -4.63
CA ALA A 2 -5.28 6.63 -4.28
C ALA A 2 -6.09 7.94 -4.29
N LEU A 3 -5.63 9.00 -3.63
CA LEU A 3 -6.36 10.29 -3.62
C LEU A 3 -6.62 10.88 -5.01
N MET A 4 -5.67 10.74 -5.94
CA MET A 4 -5.87 11.19 -7.32
C MET A 4 -6.92 10.33 -8.02
N LEU A 5 -6.88 9.01 -7.82
CA LEU A 5 -7.83 8.08 -8.43
C LEU A 5 -9.25 8.39 -7.95
N ASP A 6 -9.42 8.69 -6.67
CA ASP A 6 -10.69 9.15 -6.10
C ASP A 6 -11.21 10.41 -6.81
N GLU A 7 -10.35 11.43 -6.95
CA GLU A 7 -10.70 12.71 -7.57
C GLU A 7 -11.08 12.59 -9.06
N ILE A 8 -10.51 11.63 -9.79
CA ILE A 8 -10.82 11.40 -11.22
C ILE A 8 -11.97 10.39 -11.43
N GLY A 9 -12.64 9.96 -10.36
CA GLY A 9 -13.79 9.04 -10.42
C GLY A 9 -13.44 7.55 -10.42
N GLU A 10 -12.18 7.20 -10.20
CA GLU A 10 -11.68 5.82 -10.07
C GLU A 10 -11.72 5.33 -8.60
N GLU A 11 -12.87 5.51 -7.95
CA GLU A 11 -13.07 5.22 -6.52
C GLU A 11 -12.72 3.78 -6.15
N LYS A 12 -13.08 2.80 -6.99
CA LYS A 12 -12.77 1.38 -6.73
C LYS A 12 -11.27 1.12 -6.68
N ALA A 13 -10.51 1.71 -7.60
CA ALA A 13 -9.07 1.58 -7.63
C ALA A 13 -8.42 2.30 -6.43
N SER A 14 -8.93 3.48 -6.07
CA SER A 14 -8.51 4.20 -4.86
C SER A 14 -8.69 3.34 -3.60
N GLN A 15 -9.88 2.77 -3.40
CA GLN A 15 -10.19 1.93 -2.24
C GLN A 15 -9.35 0.64 -2.21
N ALA A 16 -9.17 -0.02 -3.36
CA ALA A 16 -8.32 -1.21 -3.46
C ALA A 16 -6.88 -0.91 -3.01
N ILE A 17 -6.31 0.22 -3.44
CA ILE A 17 -4.96 0.64 -3.03
C ILE A 17 -4.91 0.97 -1.54
N ILE A 18 -5.86 1.73 -1.00
CA ILE A 18 -5.88 2.08 0.44
C ILE A 18 -5.98 0.83 1.29
N SER A 19 -6.91 -0.07 0.98
CA SER A 19 -7.09 -1.33 1.72
C SER A 19 -5.82 -2.19 1.67
N SER A 20 -5.17 -2.28 0.51
CA SER A 20 -3.93 -3.06 0.37
C SER A 20 -2.79 -2.48 1.20
N ILE A 21 -2.68 -1.16 1.29
CA ILE A 21 -1.69 -0.48 2.13
C ILE A 21 -1.99 -0.74 3.61
N GLN A 22 -3.26 -0.67 4.02
CA GLN A 22 -3.68 -0.97 5.40
C GLN A 22 -3.34 -2.40 5.79
N ASP A 23 -3.68 -3.39 4.95
CA ASP A 23 -3.36 -4.81 5.19
C ASP A 23 -1.85 -5.03 5.41
N VAL A 24 -0.98 -4.41 4.59
CA VAL A 24 0.48 -4.54 4.74
C VAL A 24 0.98 -3.92 6.06
N LEU A 25 0.44 -2.76 6.43
CA LEU A 25 0.82 -2.09 7.66
C LEU A 25 0.32 -2.84 8.91
N GLU A 26 -0.89 -3.41 8.86
CA GLU A 26 -1.46 -4.24 9.93
C GLU A 26 -0.68 -5.55 10.12
N ASP A 27 -0.27 -6.20 9.02
CA ASP A 27 0.59 -7.38 9.08
C ASP A 27 1.94 -7.07 9.76
N GLY A 28 2.46 -5.86 9.54
CA GLY A 28 3.69 -5.38 10.17
C GLY A 28 4.95 -6.19 9.84
N VAL A 29 4.92 -7.02 8.80
CA VAL A 29 6.05 -7.84 8.34
C VAL A 29 7.02 -7.03 7.48
N VAL A 30 6.50 -6.25 6.53
CA VAL A 30 7.29 -5.40 5.64
C VAL A 30 7.27 -3.98 6.19
N LYS A 31 8.43 -3.49 6.62
CA LYS A 31 8.60 -2.13 7.15
C LYS A 31 9.90 -1.52 6.64
N THR A 32 9.77 -0.34 6.05
CA THR A 32 10.92 0.48 5.66
C THR A 32 11.60 1.09 6.87
N ILE A 33 12.79 1.66 6.67
CA ILE A 33 13.62 2.20 7.76
C ILE A 33 12.95 3.33 8.55
N ASP A 34 12.13 4.15 7.88
CA ASP A 34 11.33 5.22 8.50
C ASP A 34 10.19 4.69 9.39
N LEU A 35 9.73 3.46 9.12
CA LEU A 35 8.75 2.73 9.93
C LEU A 35 9.42 1.80 10.96
N GLY A 36 10.74 1.94 11.17
CA GLY A 36 11.51 1.15 12.13
C GLY A 36 11.82 -0.29 11.67
N GLY A 37 11.74 -0.57 10.37
CA GLY A 37 12.14 -1.84 9.78
C GLY A 37 13.45 -1.77 9.00
N VAL A 38 13.68 -2.80 8.17
CA VAL A 38 14.90 -2.95 7.36
C VAL A 38 14.61 -3.19 5.88
N ASN A 39 13.33 -3.21 5.50
CA ASN A 39 12.91 -3.48 4.14
C ASN A 39 13.14 -2.27 3.23
N THR A 40 13.25 -2.55 1.94
CA THR A 40 13.43 -1.52 0.91
C THR A 40 12.10 -0.92 0.49
N CYS A 41 12.14 0.22 -0.21
CA CYS A 41 10.93 0.78 -0.83
C CYS A 41 10.34 -0.15 -1.89
N SER A 42 11.16 -0.96 -2.55
CA SER A 42 10.71 -1.96 -3.52
C SER A 42 9.96 -3.09 -2.82
N ASP A 43 10.48 -3.60 -1.70
CA ASP A 43 9.79 -4.64 -0.90
C ASP A 43 8.40 -4.16 -0.46
N MET A 44 8.29 -2.90 -0.03
CA MET A 44 7.02 -2.29 0.36
C MET A 44 6.06 -2.20 -0.82
N GLY A 45 6.56 -1.78 -2.00
CA GLY A 45 5.77 -1.74 -3.23
C GLY A 45 5.24 -3.12 -3.64
N ASP A 46 6.11 -4.13 -3.61
CA ASP A 46 5.77 -5.52 -3.94
C ASP A 46 4.75 -6.10 -2.96
N ALA A 47 4.90 -5.81 -1.66
CA ALA A 47 3.96 -6.21 -0.63
C ALA A 47 2.56 -5.63 -0.88
N VAL A 48 2.46 -4.33 -1.16
CA VAL A 48 1.18 -3.68 -1.50
C VAL A 48 0.59 -4.27 -2.77
N ALA A 49 1.40 -4.47 -3.81
CA ALA A 49 0.95 -5.05 -5.07
C ALA A 49 0.39 -6.48 -4.89
N SER A 50 0.99 -7.28 -4.01
CA SER A 50 0.52 -8.65 -3.72
C SER A 50 -0.83 -8.72 -3.00
N LYS A 51 -1.26 -7.61 -2.37
CA LYS A 51 -2.52 -7.50 -1.61
C LYS A 51 -3.67 -6.92 -2.44
N LEU A 52 -3.40 -6.33 -3.60
CA LEU A 52 -4.42 -5.82 -4.52
C LEU A 52 -5.34 -6.95 -5.01
N LYS A 53 -6.65 -6.69 -5.04
CA LYS A 53 -7.72 -7.61 -5.47
C LYS A 53 -8.63 -6.95 -6.49
#